data_AF-I3TWP9-F1
#
_entry.id   AF-I3TWP9-F1
#
_cell.length_a   1.000
_cell.length_b   1.000
_cell.length_c   1.000
_cell.angle_alpha   90.00
_cell.angle_beta   90.00
_cell.angle_gamma   90.00
#
_symmetry.space_group_name_H-M   'P 1'
#
loop_
_entity.id
_entity.type
_entity.pdbx_description
1 polymer ?
#
loop_
_entity_poly.entity_id
_entity_poly.type
_entity_poly.pdbx_seq_one_letter_code
_entity_poly.pdbx_strand_id
1 'polypeptide(L)'
;MTRITPEMQRCIDACLACYQSCLGTGMGHCLESGGRHVAPEHFRLMMACAEICRTSAHFMLTGTRHHRHVCRECAEICQECARSCNDLDGMEACAAACRHCAERCLAMAA
;
A
#
# COMPACT_ATOMS: atom_id res chain seq x y z
N MET A 1 -25.03 -4.59 11.24
CA MET A 1 -23.90 -3.67 11.06
C MET A 1 -22.63 -4.47 11.24
N THR A 2 -21.78 -4.57 10.21
CA THR A 2 -20.50 -5.26 10.35
C THR A 2 -19.63 -4.49 11.35
N ARG A 3 -19.23 -5.14 12.45
CA ARG A 3 -18.45 -4.49 13.50
C ARG A 3 -16.99 -4.44 13.07
N ILE A 4 -16.53 -3.27 12.64
CA ILE A 4 -15.11 -2.99 12.44
C ILE A 4 -14.42 -3.05 13.81
N THR A 5 -13.41 -3.91 13.96
CA THR A 5 -12.62 -3.99 15.19
C THR A 5 -11.56 -2.88 15.20
N PRO A 6 -11.01 -2.51 16.38
CA PRO A 6 -9.89 -1.57 16.44
C PRO A 6 -8.69 -2.00 15.57
N GLU A 7 -8.41 -3.30 15.47
CA GLU A 7 -7.34 -3.85 14.62
C GLU A 7 -7.63 -3.63 13.14
N MET A 8 -8.87 -3.89 12.72
CA MET A 8 -9.31 -3.66 11.35
C MET A 8 -9.28 -2.16 11.00
N GLN A 9 -9.69 -1.28 11.92
CA GLN A 9 -9.58 0.17 11.73
C GLN A 9 -8.14 0.61 11.53
N ARG A 10 -7.20 0.14 12.36
CA ARG A 10 -5.77 0.42 12.20
C ARG A 10 -5.23 -0.07 10.85
N CYS A 11 -5.72 -1.20 10.34
CA CYS A 11 -5.34 -1.68 9.02
C CYS A 11 -5.92 -0.82 7.90
N ILE A 12 -7.19 -0.37 8.02
CA ILE A 12 -7.81 0.58 7.09
C ILE A 12 -6.98 1.87 7.02
N ASP A 13 -6.63 2.44 8.17
CA ASP A 13 -5.87 3.68 8.24
C ASP A 13 -4.48 3.52 7.61
N ALA A 14 -3.80 2.40 7.88
CA ALA A 14 -2.51 2.08 7.26
C ALA A 14 -2.60 1.92 5.74
N CYS A 15 -3.65 1.26 5.24
CA CYS A 15 -3.91 1.13 3.80
C CYS A 15 -4.14 2.49 3.15
N LEU A 16 -4.98 3.35 3.73
CA LEU A 16 -5.28 4.67 3.18
C LEU A 16 -4.05 5.59 3.18
N ALA A 17 -3.23 5.55 4.24
CA ALA A 17 -1.98 6.28 4.31
C ALA A 17 -0.98 5.79 3.25
N CYS A 18 -0.84 4.48 3.07
CA CYS A 18 0.03 3.90 2.05
C CYS A 18 -0.45 4.23 0.63
N TYR A 19 -1.76 4.18 0.36
CA TYR A 19 -2.36 4.62 -0.90
C TYR A 19 -1.99 6.08 -1.22
N GLN A 20 -2.22 7.00 -0.27
CA GLN A 20 -1.91 8.41 -0.45
C GLN A 20 -0.42 8.64 -0.71
N SER A 21 0.45 7.92 0.02
CA SER A 21 1.89 8.02 -0.15
C SER A 21 2.34 7.48 -1.51
N CYS A 22 1.93 6.26 -1.91
CA CYS A 22 2.34 5.69 -3.19
C CYS A 22 1.85 6.52 -4.37
N LEU A 23 0.58 6.92 -4.37
CA LEU A 23 0.02 7.71 -5.46
C LEU A 23 0.64 9.12 -5.49
N GLY A 24 0.72 9.78 -4.33
CA GLY A 24 1.24 11.15 -4.22
C GLY A 24 2.73 11.24 -4.57
N THR A 25 3.56 10.35 -4.02
CA THR A 25 4.99 10.28 -4.34
C THR A 25 5.21 9.87 -5.80
N GLY A 26 4.40 8.94 -6.33
CA GLY A 26 4.45 8.54 -7.73
C GLY A 26 4.12 9.70 -8.68
N MET A 27 2.99 10.38 -8.46
CA MET A 27 2.54 11.48 -9.34
C MET A 27 3.32 12.79 -9.15
N GLY A 28 3.92 13.01 -7.98
CA GLY A 28 4.77 14.16 -7.70
C GLY A 28 6.24 13.84 -7.92
N HIS A 29 6.93 13.50 -6.82
CA HIS A 29 8.39 13.29 -6.79
C HIS A 29 8.91 12.41 -7.91
N CYS A 30 8.28 11.25 -8.18
CA CYS A 30 8.82 10.30 -9.16
C CYS A 30 8.73 10.84 -10.59
N LEU A 31 7.58 11.40 -10.99
CA LEU A 31 7.42 12.00 -12.32
C LEU A 31 8.33 13.21 -12.53
N GLU A 32 8.52 14.04 -11.50
CA GLU A 32 9.41 15.22 -11.56
C GLU A 32 10.89 14.82 -11.60
N SER A 33 11.28 13.78 -10.85
CA SER A 33 12.67 13.29 -10.80
C SER A 33 13.07 12.51 -12.06
N GLY A 34 12.13 11.79 -12.69
CA GLY A 34 12.40 10.99 -13.89
C GLY A 34 13.42 9.86 -13.66
N GLY A 35 14.04 9.38 -14.74
CA GLY A 35 15.06 8.34 -14.69
C GLY A 35 14.58 7.04 -14.02
N ARG A 36 15.31 6.55 -13.01
CA ARG A 36 14.96 5.31 -12.29
C ARG A 36 13.63 5.42 -11.53
N HIS A 37 13.19 6.63 -11.15
CA HIS A 37 11.90 6.84 -10.48
C HIS A 37 10.68 6.61 -11.38
N VAL A 38 10.85 6.62 -12.70
CA VAL A 38 9.79 6.30 -13.67
C VAL A 38 10.12 5.05 -14.49
N ALA A 39 11.07 4.25 -14.01
CA ALA A 39 11.36 2.96 -14.60
C ALA A 39 10.05 2.13 -14.66
N PRO A 40 9.72 1.51 -15.81
CA PRO A 40 8.38 0.94 -16.00
C PRO A 40 7.98 -0.13 -14.97
N GLU A 41 8.93 -0.87 -14.42
CA GLU A 41 8.67 -1.87 -13.38
C GLU A 41 8.32 -1.19 -12.04
N HIS A 42 9.19 -0.30 -11.56
CA HIS A 42 8.99 0.46 -10.32
C HIS A 42 7.68 1.25 -10.34
N PHE A 43 7.44 2.01 -11.41
CA PHE A 43 6.27 2.89 -11.45
C PHE A 43 4.95 2.12 -11.52
N ARG A 44 4.91 1.01 -12.28
CA ARG A 44 3.73 0.12 -12.29
C ARG A 44 3.48 -0.49 -10.92
N LEU A 45 4.54 -0.91 -10.23
CA LEU A 45 4.43 -1.47 -8.89
C LEU A 45 3.90 -0.44 -7.88
N MET A 46 4.35 0.82 -7.94
CA MET A 46 3.79 1.90 -7.12
C MET A 46 2.29 2.11 -7.38
N MET A 47 1.86 2.09 -8.65
CA MET A 47 0.45 2.26 -9.00
C MET A 47 -0.40 1.07 -8.56
N ALA A 48 0.13 -0.15 -8.71
CA ALA A 48 -0.51 -1.35 -8.19
C ALA A 48 -0.63 -1.30 -6.66
N CYS A 49 0.43 -0.88 -5.96
CA CYS A 49 0.44 -0.69 -4.51
C CYS A 49 -0.62 0.33 -4.06
N ALA A 50 -0.73 1.45 -4.76
CA ALA A 50 -1.77 2.44 -4.47
C ALA A 50 -3.18 1.82 -4.60
N GLU A 51 -3.48 1.16 -5.72
CA GLU A 51 -4.81 0.62 -5.96
C GLU A 51 -5.17 -0.55 -5.03
N ILE A 52 -4.23 -1.46 -4.74
CA ILE A 52 -4.51 -2.60 -3.84
C ILE A 52 -4.70 -2.12 -2.40
N CYS A 53 -3.97 -1.09 -1.95
CA CYS A 53 -4.18 -0.47 -0.65
C CYS A 53 -5.58 0.15 -0.55
N ARG A 54 -6.00 0.92 -1.57
CA ARG A 54 -7.36 1.49 -1.63
C ARG A 54 -8.42 0.38 -1.61
N THR A 55 -8.21 -0.68 -2.40
CA THR A 55 -9.11 -1.83 -2.48
C THR A 55 -9.22 -2.57 -1.15
N SER A 56 -8.10 -2.77 -0.45
CA SER A 56 -8.06 -3.44 0.86
C SER A 56 -8.82 -2.67 1.92
N ALA A 57 -8.61 -1.35 1.99
CA ALA A 57 -9.39 -0.46 2.85
C ALA A 57 -10.89 -0.58 2.57
N HIS A 58 -11.27 -0.52 1.30
CA HIS A 58 -12.66 -0.65 0.87
C HIS A 58 -13.27 -1.99 1.31
N PHE A 59 -12.59 -3.11 1.07
CA PHE A 59 -13.09 -4.44 1.43
C PHE A 59 -13.29 -4.59 2.94
N MET A 60 -12.37 -4.07 3.76
CA MET A 60 -12.56 -4.04 5.20
C MET A 60 -13.77 -3.18 5.62
N LEU A 61 -13.96 -1.99 5.02
CA LEU A 61 -15.09 -1.11 5.31
C LEU A 61 -16.45 -1.72 4.95
N THR A 62 -16.53 -2.48 3.85
CA THR A 62 -17.76 -3.21 3.49
C THR A 62 -18.07 -4.37 4.44
N GLY A 63 -17.07 -4.83 5.20
CA GLY A 63 -17.21 -5.96 6.10
C GLY A 63 -17.26 -7.33 5.42
N THR A 64 -16.88 -7.41 4.14
CA THR A 64 -16.84 -8.68 3.42
C THR A 64 -15.71 -9.56 3.92
N ARG A 65 -15.98 -10.85 4.17
CA ARG A 65 -14.94 -11.85 4.53
C ARG A 65 -13.82 -11.97 3.49
N HIS A 66 -14.06 -11.51 2.26
CA HIS A 66 -13.05 -11.49 1.21
C HIS A 66 -11.88 -10.53 1.50
N HIS A 67 -12.02 -9.63 2.48
CA HIS A 67 -10.92 -8.78 2.93
C HIS A 67 -9.65 -9.58 3.24
N ARG A 68 -9.74 -10.83 3.73
CA ARG A 68 -8.58 -11.66 4.07
C ARG A 68 -7.71 -12.00 2.86
N HIS A 69 -8.33 -12.28 1.72
CA HIS A 69 -7.61 -12.57 0.48
C HIS A 69 -6.97 -11.30 -0.08
N VAL A 70 -7.72 -10.20 -0.08
CA VAL A 70 -7.22 -8.91 -0.60
C VAL A 70 -6.10 -8.36 0.28
N CYS A 71 -6.21 -8.45 1.61
CA CYS A 71 -5.13 -8.05 2.52
C CYS A 71 -3.87 -8.91 2.32
N ARG A 72 -3.99 -10.19 1.94
CA ARG A 72 -2.81 -11.01 1.62
C ARG A 72 -2.06 -10.47 0.42
N GLU A 73 -2.78 -10.20 -0.66
CA GLU A 73 -2.22 -9.61 -1.89
C GLU A 73 -1.65 -8.22 -1.62
N CYS A 74 -2.37 -7.40 -0.85
CA CYS A 74 -1.91 -6.07 -0.47
C CYS A 74 -0.59 -6.12 0.29
N ALA A 75 -0.41 -7.09 1.19
CA ALA A 75 0.84 -7.25 1.91
C ALA A 75 2.00 -7.64 0.99
N GLU A 76 1.78 -8.55 0.04
CA GLU A 76 2.79 -8.95 -0.94
C GLU A 76 3.24 -7.76 -1.79
N ILE A 77 2.30 -7.06 -2.43
CA ILE A 77 2.58 -5.87 -3.26
C ILE A 77 3.24 -4.77 -2.42
N CYS A 78 2.80 -4.53 -1.19
CA CYS A 78 3.41 -3.54 -0.31
C CYS A 78 4.87 -3.88 0.02
N GLN A 79 5.20 -5.16 0.24
CA GLN A 79 6.58 -5.58 0.50
C GLN A 79 7.47 -5.37 -0.72
N GLU A 80 6.98 -5.73 -1.91
CA GLU A 80 7.71 -5.49 -3.16
C GLU A 80 7.91 -4.00 -3.42
N CYS A 81 6.85 -3.20 -3.28
CA CYS A 81 6.90 -1.75 -3.43
C CYS A 81 7.89 -1.13 -2.44
N ALA A 82 7.87 -1.55 -1.17
CA ALA A 82 8.81 -1.08 -0.16
C ALA A 82 10.27 -1.39 -0.53
N ARG A 83 10.57 -2.57 -1.08
CA ARG A 83 11.91 -2.93 -1.55
C ARG A 83 12.34 -2.05 -2.71
N SER A 84 11.48 -1.92 -3.72
CA SER A 84 11.72 -1.08 -4.89
C SER A 84 11.96 0.39 -4.52
N CYS A 85 11.21 0.93 -3.56
CA CYS A 85 11.40 2.28 -3.04
C CYS A 85 12.75 2.47 -2.30
N ASN A 86 13.29 1.47 -1.60
CA ASN A 86 14.56 1.65 -0.86
C ASN A 86 15.79 1.82 -1.79
N ASP A 87 15.67 1.44 -3.06
CA ASP A 87 16.77 1.52 -4.03
C ASP A 87 16.88 2.91 -4.71
N LEU A 88 16.05 3.87 -4.28
CA LEU A 88 15.86 5.20 -4.86
C LEU A 88 15.87 6.29 -3.78
N ASP A 89 16.46 7.44 -4.10
CA ASP A 89 16.60 8.56 -3.17
C ASP A 89 15.28 9.30 -2.92
N GLY A 90 15.03 9.75 -1.69
CA GLY A 90 13.82 10.52 -1.35
C GLY A 90 12.53 9.68 -1.28
N MET A 91 12.65 8.36 -1.20
CA MET A 91 11.53 7.41 -1.19
C MET A 91 11.30 6.77 0.20
N GLU A 92 12.01 7.22 1.24
CA GLU A 92 12.04 6.60 2.57
C GLU A 92 10.67 6.59 3.24
N ALA A 93 9.92 7.69 3.11
CA ALA A 93 8.57 7.81 3.66
C ALA A 93 7.59 6.84 2.98
N CYS A 94 7.68 6.69 1.65
CA CYS A 94 6.86 5.74 0.89
C CYS A 94 7.20 4.31 1.28
N ALA A 95 8.49 3.97 1.34
CA ALA A 95 8.95 2.65 1.76
C ALA A 95 8.50 2.30 3.20
N ALA A 96 8.53 3.26 4.12
CA ALA A 96 8.06 3.08 5.49
C ALA A 96 6.53 2.86 5.56
N ALA A 97 5.75 3.63 4.81
CA ALA A 97 4.30 3.46 4.72
C ALA A 97 3.92 2.08 4.15
N CYS A 98 4.61 1.63 3.11
CA CYS A 98 4.44 0.29 2.52
C CYS A 98 4.75 -0.82 3.53
N ARG A 99 5.88 -0.76 4.25
CA ARG A 99 6.21 -1.74 5.31
C ARG A 99 5.13 -1.80 6.39
N HIS A 100 4.69 -0.64 6.86
CA HIS A 100 3.64 -0.56 7.87
C HIS A 100 2.31 -1.16 7.37
N CYS A 101 1.91 -0.84 6.14
CA CYS A 101 0.71 -1.39 5.54
C CYS A 101 0.80 -2.92 5.39
N ALA A 102 1.95 -3.43 4.93
CA ALA A 102 2.16 -4.87 4.78
C ALA A 102 2.00 -5.63 6.10
N GLU A 103 2.60 -5.13 7.19
CA GLU A 103 2.47 -5.74 8.52
C GLU A 103 1.01 -5.83 8.99
N ARG A 104 0.24 -4.75 8.81
CA ARG A 104 -1.18 -4.71 9.18
C ARG A 104 -2.03 -5.63 8.31
N CYS A 105 -1.78 -5.62 7.00
CA CYS A 105 -2.49 -6.45 6.05
C CYS A 105 -2.23 -7.95 6.29
N LEU A 106 -1.00 -8.35 6.63
CA LEU A 106 -0.69 -9.74 7.03
C LEU A 106 -1.50 -10.17 8.24
N ALA A 107 -1.63 -9.31 9.26
CA ALA A 107 -2.43 -9.61 10.44
C ALA A 107 -3.92 -9.78 10.11
N MET A 108 -4.44 -9.08 9.09
CA MET A 108 -5.83 -9.21 8.62
C MET A 108 -6.07 -10.36 7.64
N ALA A 109 -5.00 -10.93 7.07
CA ALA A 109 -5.06 -12.04 6.11
C ALA A 109 -5.20 -13.43 6.77
N ALA A 110 -5.16 -13.48 8.11
CA ALA A 110 -5.34 -14.68 8.94
C ALA A 110 -6.82 -15.13 9.06
#